data_AF-A0A2X1PLS7-F1
#
_entry.id   AF-A0A2X1PLS7-F1
#
_cell.length_a   1.000
_cell.length_b   1.000
_cell.length_c   1.000
_cell.angle_alpha   90.00
_cell.angle_beta   90.00
_cell.angle_gamma   90.00
#
_symmetry.space_group_name_H-M   'P 1'
#
loop_
_entity.id
_entity.type
_entity.pdbx_description
1 polymer ?
#
loop_
_entity_poly.entity_id
_entity_poly.type
_entity_poly.pdbx_seq_one_letter_code
_entity_poly.pdbx_strand_id
1 'polypeptide(L)'
;MPQKKNPDACELIRGKTGRVIGSLTSMLITLKGLPLAYNKDMQEDKEGIFDALDTWQNCVDMATFVLDELKVNVERTREAALKGYSKRN
;
A
#
# COMPACT_ATOMS: atom_id res chain seq x y z
N MET A 1 -0.74 26.95 -9.94
CA MET A 1 -2.03 26.59 -9.30
C MET A 1 -1.81 26.38 -7.81
N PRO A 2 -1.79 27.44 -6.97
CA PRO A 2 -1.45 27.35 -5.54
C PRO A 2 -2.34 26.42 -4.71
N GLN A 3 -3.59 26.24 -5.14
CA GLN A 3 -4.60 25.43 -4.46
C GLN A 3 -4.51 23.92 -4.76
N LYS A 4 -3.82 23.52 -5.83
CA LYS A 4 -3.76 22.12 -6.26
C LYS A 4 -2.58 21.44 -5.57
N LYS A 5 -2.87 20.52 -4.65
CA LYS A 5 -1.91 19.58 -4.06
C LYS A 5 -2.14 18.19 -4.65
N ASN A 6 -1.09 17.55 -5.11
CA ASN A 6 -1.18 16.19 -5.64
C ASN A 6 -1.03 15.17 -4.49
N PRO A 7 -1.79 14.07 -4.47
CA PRO A 7 -1.72 13.06 -3.41
C PRO A 7 -0.58 12.07 -3.66
N ASP A 8 0.63 12.56 -3.96
CA ASP A 8 1.76 11.75 -4.43
C ASP A 8 2.11 10.60 -3.47
N ALA A 9 2.06 10.85 -2.16
CA ALA A 9 2.26 9.84 -1.13
C ALA A 9 1.26 8.68 -1.25
N CYS A 10 -0.03 8.98 -1.39
CA CYS A 10 -1.08 7.97 -1.56
C CYS A 10 -0.94 7.21 -2.88
N GLU A 11 -0.51 7.89 -3.95
CA GLU A 11 -0.23 7.27 -5.25
C GLU A 11 0.93 6.27 -5.15
N LEU A 12 2.01 6.64 -4.45
CA LEU A 12 3.16 5.77 -4.22
C LEU A 12 2.82 4.59 -3.31
N ILE A 13 2.08 4.79 -2.22
CA ILE A 13 1.61 3.71 -1.34
C ILE A 13 0.84 2.67 -2.16
N ARG A 14 -0.11 3.12 -3.00
CA ARG A 14 -0.87 2.24 -3.88
C ARG A 14 0.00 1.55 -4.94
N GLY A 15 0.96 2.27 -5.53
CA GLY A 15 1.87 1.71 -6.54
C GLY A 15 2.80 0.65 -5.97
N LYS A 16 3.27 0.83 -4.73
CA LYS A 16 4.17 -0.10 -4.02
C LYS A 16 3.52 -1.45 -3.71
N THR A 17 2.20 -1.56 -3.71
CA THR A 17 1.49 -2.85 -3.60
C THR A 17 1.98 -3.87 -4.64
N GLY A 18 2.23 -3.43 -5.88
CA GLY A 18 2.69 -4.34 -6.95
C GLY A 18 4.05 -4.98 -6.64
N ARG A 19 4.96 -4.24 -6.00
CA ARG A 19 6.28 -4.73 -5.59
C ARG A 19 6.16 -5.83 -4.53
N VAL A 20 5.37 -5.60 -3.49
CA VAL A 20 5.15 -6.58 -2.41
C VAL A 20 4.50 -7.87 -2.94
N ILE A 21 3.52 -7.74 -3.83
CA ILE A 21 2.91 -8.90 -4.51
C ILE A 21 3.95 -9.64 -5.36
N GLY A 22 4.85 -8.91 -6.03
CA GLY A 22 5.97 -9.46 -6.78
C GLY A 22 6.89 -10.31 -5.91
N SER A 23 7.30 -9.81 -4.74
CA SER A 23 8.13 -10.56 -3.78
C SER A 23 7.46 -11.84 -3.30
N LEU A 24 6.17 -11.78 -2.94
CA LEU A 24 5.40 -12.97 -2.57
C LEU A 24 5.35 -14.01 -3.70
N THR A 25 5.03 -13.55 -4.90
CA THR A 25 4.89 -14.43 -6.07
C THR A 25 6.23 -15.10 -6.41
N SER A 26 7.33 -14.34 -6.37
CA SER A 26 8.68 -14.87 -6.59
C SER A 26 9.01 -15.97 -5.58
N MET A 27 8.82 -15.71 -4.29
CA MET A 27 9.07 -16.70 -3.22
C MET A 27 8.26 -17.99 -3.41
N LEU A 28 6.97 -17.87 -3.73
CA LEU A 28 6.11 -19.03 -3.98
C LEU A 28 6.60 -19.86 -5.17
N ILE A 29 7.11 -19.21 -6.22
CA ILE A 29 7.66 -19.90 -7.40
C ILE A 29 9.02 -20.55 -7.08
N THR A 30 9.89 -19.88 -6.33
CA THR A 30 11.18 -20.44 -5.88
C THR A 30 10.99 -21.73 -5.07
N LEU A 31 9.96 -21.77 -4.22
CA LEU A 31 9.68 -22.94 -3.38
C LEU A 31 8.87 -24.04 -4.09
N LYS A 32 8.27 -23.73 -5.24
CA LYS A 32 7.34 -24.64 -5.93
C LYS A 32 8.06 -25.91 -6.39
N GLY A 33 7.75 -27.03 -5.75
CA GLY A 33 8.24 -28.36 -6.15
C GLY A 33 9.70 -28.61 -5.77
N LEU A 34 10.26 -27.80 -4.87
CA LEU A 34 11.62 -27.97 -4.38
C LEU A 34 11.70 -29.27 -3.54
N PRO A 35 12.54 -30.26 -3.90
CA PRO A 35 12.65 -31.50 -3.15
C PRO A 35 13.32 -31.24 -1.80
N LEU A 36 13.02 -32.06 -0.79
CA LEU A 36 13.75 -31.99 0.48
C LEU A 36 15.20 -32.49 0.30
N ALA A 37 16.20 -31.98 1.02
CA ALA A 37 16.14 -30.97 2.08
C ALA A 37 16.61 -29.58 1.59
N TYR A 38 17.76 -29.09 2.05
CA TYR A 38 18.29 -27.78 1.65
C TYR A 38 18.68 -27.78 0.16
N ASN A 39 18.24 -26.74 -0.55
CA ASN A 39 18.66 -26.45 -1.93
C ASN A 39 19.19 -25.01 -1.99
N LYS A 40 20.16 -24.76 -2.88
CA LYS A 40 20.80 -23.44 -3.00
C LYS A 40 19.85 -22.36 -3.51
N ASP A 41 18.78 -22.75 -4.20
CA ASP A 41 17.66 -21.90 -4.62
C ASP A 41 17.08 -21.09 -3.44
N MET A 42 17.14 -21.64 -2.22
CA MET A 42 16.73 -20.94 -1.00
C MET A 42 17.60 -19.74 -0.64
N GLN A 43 18.70 -19.46 -1.35
CA GLN A 43 19.44 -18.20 -1.17
C GLN A 43 18.63 -16.98 -1.59
N GLU A 44 17.65 -17.15 -2.48
CA GLU A 44 16.72 -16.11 -2.97
C GLU A 44 15.68 -15.68 -1.91
N ASP A 45 15.69 -16.28 -0.71
CA ASP A 45 14.69 -16.02 0.32
C ASP A 45 14.78 -14.61 0.96
N LYS A 46 15.96 -13.96 0.89
CA LYS A 46 16.25 -12.73 1.65
C LYS A 46 15.87 -11.46 0.92
N GLU A 47 16.22 -11.37 -0.36
CA GLU A 47 16.10 -10.11 -1.10
C GLU A 47 14.63 -9.69 -1.21
N GLY A 48 13.76 -10.62 -1.64
CA GLY A 48 12.34 -10.37 -1.78
C GLY A 48 11.65 -10.06 -0.44
N ILE A 49 12.00 -10.76 0.64
CA ILE A 49 11.38 -10.53 1.96
C ILE A 49 11.83 -9.21 2.57
N PHE A 50 13.12 -8.85 2.47
CA PHE A 50 13.62 -7.59 3.01
C PHE A 50 13.06 -6.38 2.25
N ASP A 51 13.06 -6.38 0.91
CA ASP A 51 12.45 -5.28 0.15
C ASP A 51 10.93 -5.17 0.40
N ALA A 52 10.22 -6.30 0.57
CA ALA A 52 8.80 -6.28 0.89
C ALA A 52 8.50 -5.67 2.27
N LEU A 53 9.28 -6.04 3.29
CA LEU A 53 9.13 -5.51 4.65
C LEU A 53 9.51 -4.04 4.73
N ASP A 54 10.64 -3.65 4.13
CA ASP A 54 11.06 -2.24 4.04
C ASP A 54 10.01 -1.40 3.30
N THR A 55 9.49 -1.94 2.19
CA THR A 55 8.41 -1.27 1.44
C THR A 55 7.15 -1.11 2.30
N TRP A 56 6.75 -2.16 3.03
CA TRP A 56 5.56 -2.12 3.86
C TRP A 56 5.70 -1.12 5.02
N GLN A 57 6.83 -1.15 5.73
CA GLN A 57 7.10 -0.23 6.83
C GLN A 57 7.06 1.23 6.35
N ASN A 58 7.76 1.53 5.25
CA ASN A 58 7.75 2.87 4.64
C ASN A 58 6.33 3.33 4.25
N CYS A 59 5.48 2.43 3.74
CA CYS A 59 4.09 2.75 3.41
C CYS A 59 3.24 3.04 4.65
N VAL A 60 3.45 2.31 5.74
CA VAL A 60 2.74 2.53 7.02
C VAL A 60 3.12 3.87 7.64
N ASP A 61 4.42 4.18 7.67
CA ASP A 61 4.92 5.45 8.21
C ASP A 61 4.38 6.63 7.38
N MET A 62 4.40 6.51 6.06
CA MET A 62 3.88 7.54 5.16
C MET A 62 2.36 7.70 5.25
N ALA A 63 1.61 6.60 5.41
CA ALA A 63 0.18 6.66 5.62
C ALA A 63 -0.18 7.40 6.93
N THR A 64 0.58 7.16 7.99
CA THR A 64 0.44 7.86 9.27
C THR A 64 0.68 9.35 9.09
N PHE A 65 1.78 9.73 8.43
CA PHE A 65 2.09 11.13 8.13
C PHE A 65 1.00 11.83 7.31
N VAL A 66 0.43 11.14 6.31
CA VAL A 66 -0.68 11.69 5.52
C VAL A 66 -1.92 11.93 6.39
N LEU A 67 -2.23 11.03 7.30
CA LEU A 67 -3.39 11.15 8.19
C LEU A 67 -3.23 12.27 9.22
N ASP A 68 -2.03 12.48 9.76
CA ASP A 68 -1.74 13.53 10.74
C ASP A 68 -1.99 14.94 10.15
N GLU A 69 -1.64 15.15 8.87
CA GLU A 69 -1.79 16.43 8.19
C GLU A 69 -3.13 16.60 7.44
N LEU A 70 -3.94 15.54 7.37
CA LEU A 70 -5.20 15.55 6.63
C LEU A 70 -6.23 16.49 7.29
N LYS A 71 -6.75 17.44 6.50
CA LYS A 71 -7.86 18.31 6.92
C LYS A 71 -9.14 17.94 6.19
N VAL A 72 -10.13 17.48 6.94
CA VAL A 72 -11.47 17.20 6.40
C VAL A 72 -12.23 18.51 6.23
N ASN A 73 -12.76 18.76 5.03
CA ASN A 73 -13.70 19.85 4.81
C ASN A 73 -15.10 19.40 5.26
N VAL A 74 -15.44 19.70 6.52
CA VAL A 74 -16.68 19.26 7.17
C VAL A 74 -17.92 19.81 6.46
N GLU A 75 -17.92 21.09 6.07
CA GLU A 75 -19.07 21.69 5.39
C GLU A 75 -19.33 21.03 4.04
N ARG A 76 -18.29 20.87 3.21
CA ARG A 76 -18.41 20.24 1.89
C ARG A 76 -18.84 18.77 2.01
N THR A 77 -18.31 18.04 3.00
CA THR A 77 -18.70 16.64 3.23
C THR A 77 -20.14 16.52 3.75
N ARG A 78 -20.58 17.42 4.64
CA ARG A 78 -21.96 17.50 5.12
C ARG A 78 -22.96 17.82 4.00
N GLU A 79 -22.65 18.84 3.19
CA GLU A 79 -23.48 19.19 2.04
C GLU A 79 -23.62 18.03 1.06
N ALA A 80 -22.53 17.31 0.78
CA ALA A 80 -22.54 16.14 -0.10
C ALA A 80 -23.40 15.01 0.49
N ALA A 81 -23.34 14.77 1.80
CA ALA A 81 -24.13 13.74 2.48
C ALA A 81 -25.64 14.01 2.49
N LEU A 82 -26.06 15.29 2.48
CA LEU A 82 -27.47 15.68 2.39
C LEU A 82 -28.03 15.57 0.96
N LYS A 83 -27.15 15.56 -0.04
CA LYS A 83 -27.51 15.36 -1.45
C LYS A 83 -27.69 13.86 -1.72
N GLY A 84 -28.56 13.51 -2.66
CA GLY A 84 -28.73 12.11 -3.10
C GLY A 84 -29.85 11.31 -2.41
N TYR A 85 -30.82 11.96 -1.77
CA TYR A 85 -31.96 11.31 -1.12
C TYR A 85 -31.62 10.34 0.03
N SER A 86 -30.40 10.40 0.58
CA SER A 86 -29.95 9.55 1.69
C SER A 86 -30.75 9.74 2.99
N LYS A 87 -31.55 10.81 3.10
CA LYS A 87 -32.49 11.09 4.21
C LYS A 87 -33.95 10.90 3.79
N ARG A 88 -34.29 9.82 3.08
CA ARG A 88 -35.72 9.43 2.96
C ARG A 88 -36.16 8.74 4.25
N ASN A 89 -37.07 9.44 4.92
CA ASN A 89 -37.66 9.30 6.27
C ASN A 89 -36.89 10.03 7.37
#